data_AF-A0A926NTW7-F1
#
_entry.id   AF-A0A926NTW7-F1
#
_cell.length_a   1.000
_cell.length_b   1.000
_cell.length_c   1.000
_cell.angle_alpha   90.00
_cell.angle_beta   90.00
_cell.angle_gamma   90.00
#
_symmetry.space_group_name_H-M   'P 1'
#
loop_
_entity.id
_entity.type
_entity.pdbx_description
1 polymer ?
#
loop_
_entity_poly.entity_id
_entity_poly.type
_entity_poly.pdbx_seq_one_letter_code
_entity_poly.pdbx_strand_id
1 'polypeptide(L)'
;MSISLLFFVASLSELHLKDYLRWDKGRLNQHGVYLSDTDKDKLKIFDRYAHIDLSGFKFSKRIVGRHIVKSWTNEKKKIHEVISVLPALPTYEVNDIKSGKVSTEANPHKRIFTFHTYVINFPNQQLLVYQTQINEGMVYYSIGKKRYNPLKEDILLGVNYPDEKGILDLIKL
;
A
#
# COMPACT_ATOMS: atom_id res chain seq x y z
N MET A 1 40.44 29.24 -9.53
CA MET A 1 39.87 27.91 -9.20
C MET A 1 38.39 28.11 -8.90
N SER A 2 37.51 27.75 -9.83
CA SER A 2 36.07 27.83 -9.61
C SER A 2 35.59 26.55 -8.94
N ILE A 3 35.02 26.67 -7.75
CA ILE A 3 34.33 25.59 -7.05
C ILE A 3 32.93 25.52 -7.68
N SER A 4 32.73 24.56 -8.59
CA SER A 4 31.40 24.23 -9.09
C SER A 4 30.61 23.59 -7.96
N LEU A 5 29.71 24.36 -7.35
CA LEU A 5 28.69 23.86 -6.44
C LEU A 5 27.72 23.00 -7.26
N LEU A 6 27.96 21.69 -7.28
CA LEU A 6 27.01 20.71 -7.83
C LEU A 6 25.75 20.76 -6.97
N PHE A 7 24.77 21.55 -7.39
CA PHE A 7 23.39 21.40 -6.95
C PHE A 7 22.91 20.02 -7.42
N PHE A 8 23.13 19.01 -6.60
CA PHE A 8 22.33 17.79 -6.63
C PHE A 8 20.90 18.21 -6.31
N VAL A 9 20.13 18.57 -7.33
CA VAL A 9 18.67 18.49 -7.26
C VAL A 9 18.39 17.00 -7.16
N ALA A 10 18.42 16.48 -5.93
CA ALA A 10 17.96 15.15 -5.63
C ALA A 10 16.55 15.06 -6.23
N SER A 11 16.36 14.16 -7.19
CA SER A 11 15.05 13.81 -7.69
C SER A 11 14.15 13.61 -6.46
N LEU A 12 13.15 14.48 -6.32
CA LEU A 12 12.14 14.41 -5.27
C LEU A 12 11.37 13.11 -5.53
N SER A 13 11.88 12.02 -5.00
CA SER A 13 11.14 10.85 -4.53
C SER A 13 9.63 11.08 -4.50
N GLU A 14 8.96 10.77 -5.60
CA GLU A 14 7.55 11.09 -5.77
C GLU A 14 6.70 10.28 -4.78
N LEU A 15 5.70 10.94 -4.22
CA LEU A 15 4.69 10.32 -3.36
C LEU A 15 3.47 9.95 -4.22
N HIS A 16 3.32 8.66 -4.55
CA HIS A 16 2.24 8.19 -5.44
C HIS A 16 0.87 8.04 -4.75
N LEU A 17 0.73 8.47 -3.50
CA LEU A 17 -0.52 8.35 -2.73
C LEU A 17 -1.73 8.94 -3.47
N LYS A 18 -1.53 10.08 -4.15
CA LYS A 18 -2.59 10.75 -4.93
C LYS A 18 -3.13 9.87 -6.06
N ASP A 19 -2.23 9.25 -6.81
CA ASP A 19 -2.62 8.45 -7.98
C ASP A 19 -3.37 7.19 -7.55
N TYR A 20 -2.87 6.50 -6.52
CA TYR A 20 -3.53 5.32 -5.98
C TYR A 20 -4.90 5.64 -5.36
N LEU A 21 -5.01 6.71 -4.55
CA LEU A 21 -6.30 7.11 -3.98
C LEU A 21 -7.31 7.48 -5.05
N ARG A 22 -6.89 8.20 -6.09
CA ARG A 22 -7.78 8.56 -7.20
C ARG A 22 -8.30 7.32 -7.92
N TRP A 23 -7.40 6.39 -8.23
CA TRP A 23 -7.77 5.14 -8.90
C TRP A 23 -8.69 4.27 -8.02
N ASP A 24 -8.37 4.11 -6.74
CA ASP A 24 -9.18 3.32 -5.80
C ASP A 24 -10.57 3.91 -5.57
N LYS A 25 -10.68 5.23 -5.44
CA LYS A 25 -12.00 5.89 -5.38
C LYS A 25 -12.82 5.67 -6.64
N GLY A 26 -12.18 5.62 -7.81
CA GLY A 26 -12.83 5.24 -9.07
C GLY A 26 -13.39 3.82 -9.01
N ARG A 27 -12.60 2.86 -8.55
CA ARG A 27 -13.00 1.45 -8.42
C ARG A 27 -14.11 1.21 -7.41
N LEU A 28 -14.12 1.95 -6.31
CA LEU A 28 -15.18 1.89 -5.29
C LEU A 28 -16.56 2.33 -5.80
N ASN A 29 -16.62 2.92 -7.00
CA ASN A 29 -17.86 3.30 -7.68
C ASN A 29 -18.21 2.33 -8.84
N GLN A 30 -17.44 1.26 -9.03
CA GLN A 30 -17.68 0.22 -10.04
C GLN A 30 -18.36 -1.00 -9.39
N HIS A 31 -19.04 -1.81 -10.22
CA HIS A 31 -19.51 -3.14 -9.81
C HIS A 31 -18.32 -4.00 -9.35
N GLY A 32 -18.52 -4.93 -8.40
CA GLY A 32 -17.42 -5.78 -7.91
C GLY A 32 -16.75 -5.33 -6.62
N VAL A 33 -16.90 -4.07 -6.19
CA VAL A 33 -16.26 -3.57 -4.97
C VAL A 33 -17.22 -2.68 -4.17
N TYR A 34 -17.47 -3.04 -2.91
CA TYR A 34 -18.36 -2.31 -2.02
C TYR A 34 -17.62 -1.79 -0.77
N LEU A 35 -17.90 -0.54 -0.42
CA LEU A 35 -17.56 0.06 0.86
C LEU A 35 -18.73 0.97 1.24
N SER A 36 -19.13 1.00 2.52
CA SER A 36 -20.26 1.85 2.92
C SER A 36 -19.95 3.33 2.64
N ASP A 37 -20.96 4.13 2.31
CA ASP A 37 -20.75 5.55 1.99
C ASP A 37 -20.13 6.31 3.16
N THR A 38 -20.52 5.96 4.40
CA THR A 38 -19.93 6.53 5.62
C THR A 38 -18.44 6.23 5.70
N ASP A 39 -18.02 5.01 5.32
CA ASP A 39 -16.62 4.64 5.32
C ASP A 39 -15.89 5.34 4.17
N LYS A 40 -16.44 5.35 2.95
CA LYS A 40 -15.90 6.10 1.80
C LYS A 40 -15.62 7.56 2.15
N ASP A 41 -16.51 8.21 2.91
CA ASP A 41 -16.29 9.59 3.36
C ASP A 41 -15.08 9.74 4.28
N LYS A 42 -14.78 8.74 5.12
CA LYS A 42 -13.57 8.73 5.95
C LYS A 42 -12.30 8.60 5.10
N LEU A 43 -12.34 7.95 3.94
CA LEU A 43 -11.19 7.85 3.03
C LEU A 43 -10.73 9.23 2.52
N LYS A 44 -11.62 10.23 2.45
CA LYS A 44 -11.27 11.62 2.05
C LYS A 44 -10.23 12.26 2.96
N ILE A 45 -10.02 11.75 4.18
CA ILE A 45 -8.98 12.26 5.07
C ILE A 45 -7.59 12.19 4.43
N PHE A 46 -7.35 11.17 3.60
CA PHE A 46 -6.07 10.93 2.94
C PHE A 46 -5.78 11.94 1.82
N ASP A 47 -6.80 12.59 1.25
CA ASP A 47 -6.62 13.58 0.16
C ASP A 47 -5.74 14.75 0.58
N ARG A 48 -5.82 15.14 1.86
CA ARG A 48 -5.01 16.24 2.42
C ARG A 48 -3.52 15.93 2.40
N TYR A 49 -3.16 14.65 2.52
CA TYR A 49 -1.77 14.21 2.54
C TYR A 49 -1.27 13.82 1.15
N ALA A 50 -2.18 13.38 0.27
CA ALA A 50 -1.89 13.14 -1.14
C ALA A 50 -1.44 14.41 -1.89
N HIS A 51 -1.82 15.59 -1.40
CA HIS A 51 -1.48 16.90 -1.97
C HIS A 51 -0.50 17.69 -1.11
N ILE A 52 0.15 17.05 -0.13
CA ILE A 52 1.06 17.77 0.76
C ILE A 52 2.27 18.27 -0.02
N ASP A 53 2.64 19.52 0.22
CA ASP A 53 3.92 20.04 -0.24
C ASP A 53 5.04 19.36 0.55
N LEU A 54 5.92 18.65 -0.17
CA LEU A 54 7.07 17.96 0.39
C LEU A 54 8.30 18.86 0.50
N SER A 55 8.18 20.16 0.17
CA SER A 55 9.22 21.14 0.41
C SER A 55 9.64 21.15 1.89
N GLY A 56 10.94 21.02 2.13
CA GLY A 56 11.50 20.94 3.48
C GLY A 56 11.42 19.56 4.15
N PHE A 57 10.84 18.55 3.49
CA PHE A 57 10.99 17.16 3.93
C PHE A 57 12.35 16.62 3.50
N LYS A 58 13.01 15.88 4.40
CA LYS A 58 14.16 15.05 4.07
C LYS A 58 13.65 13.72 3.56
N PHE A 59 14.06 13.37 2.34
CA PHE A 59 13.78 12.05 1.78
C PHE A 59 14.84 11.03 2.20
N SER A 60 14.41 9.80 2.46
CA SER A 60 15.29 8.64 2.57
C SER A 60 14.63 7.40 1.97
N LYS A 61 15.47 6.50 1.45
CA LYS A 61 15.07 5.20 0.92
C LYS A 61 15.97 4.14 1.53
N ARG A 62 15.39 3.04 1.99
CA ARG A 62 16.12 1.84 2.40
C ARG A 62 15.40 0.57 2.00
N ILE A 63 16.13 -0.52 1.92
CA ILE A 63 15.60 -1.85 1.63
C ILE A 63 15.75 -2.69 2.89
N VAL A 64 14.69 -3.39 3.28
CA VAL A 64 14.66 -4.30 4.43
C VAL A 64 13.97 -5.59 4.01
N GLY A 65 14.73 -6.67 3.86
CA GLY A 65 14.20 -7.92 3.34
C GLY A 65 13.55 -7.73 1.97
N ARG A 66 12.24 -8.01 1.88
CA ARG A 66 11.43 -7.87 0.65
C ARG A 66 10.68 -6.54 0.53
N HIS A 67 11.07 -5.56 1.35
CA HIS A 67 10.38 -4.27 1.44
C HIS A 67 11.32 -3.13 1.03
N ILE A 68 10.77 -2.18 0.27
CA ILE A 68 11.40 -0.88 0.03
C ILE A 68 10.67 0.13 0.90
N VAL A 69 11.38 0.76 1.83
CA VAL A 69 10.85 1.80 2.70
C VAL A 69 11.32 3.15 2.17
N LYS A 70 10.39 3.94 1.66
CA LYS A 70 10.57 5.36 1.35
C LYS A 70 10.02 6.19 2.50
N SER A 71 10.76 7.21 2.92
CA SER A 71 10.35 8.07 4.03
C SER A 71 10.58 9.52 3.68
N TRP A 72 9.58 10.35 3.96
CA TRP A 72 9.65 11.80 3.92
C TRP A 72 9.46 12.28 5.35
N THR A 73 10.48 12.92 5.91
CA THR A 73 10.45 13.37 7.31
C THR A 73 10.91 14.81 7.43
N ASN A 74 10.20 15.60 8.22
CA ASN A 74 10.72 16.84 8.81
C ASN A 74 10.65 16.76 10.34
N GLU A 75 10.96 17.85 11.04
CA GLU A 75 11.00 17.86 12.51
C GLU A 75 9.71 17.37 13.18
N LYS A 76 8.56 17.57 12.54
CA LYS A 76 7.25 17.28 13.13
C LYS A 76 6.51 16.16 12.41
N LYS A 77 6.67 16.03 11.10
CA LYS A 77 5.83 15.23 10.22
C LYS A 77 6.62 14.07 9.62
N LYS A 78 6.02 12.89 9.62
CA LYS A 78 6.58 11.70 8.98
C LYS A 78 5.55 11.06 8.06
N ILE A 79 5.97 10.78 6.84
CA ILE A 79 5.24 10.00 5.84
C ILE A 79 6.15 8.86 5.42
N HIS A 80 5.63 7.64 5.45
CA HIS A 80 6.32 6.45 4.96
C HIS A 80 5.50 5.80 3.86
N GLU A 81 6.17 5.35 2.81
CA GLU A 81 5.64 4.41 1.82
C GLU A 81 6.47 3.13 1.94
N VAL A 82 5.80 2.03 2.25
CA VAL A 82 6.40 0.70 2.28
C VAL A 82 5.90 -0.09 1.08
N ILE A 83 6.79 -0.35 0.14
CA ILE A 83 6.52 -1.16 -1.04
C ILE A 83 6.91 -2.60 -0.70
N SER A 84 5.93 -3.49 -0.69
CA SER A 84 6.13 -4.91 -0.37
C SER A 84 5.97 -5.73 -1.65
N VAL A 85 7.02 -6.48 -2.01
CA VAL A 85 7.02 -7.35 -3.19
C VAL A 85 6.98 -8.80 -2.72
N LEU A 86 5.81 -9.43 -2.85
CA LEU A 86 5.54 -10.74 -2.29
C LEU A 86 5.30 -11.75 -3.42
N PRO A 87 6.09 -12.82 -3.51
CA PRO A 87 5.79 -13.92 -4.41
C PRO A 87 4.56 -14.67 -3.88
N ALA A 88 3.65 -15.02 -4.78
CA ALA A 88 2.67 -16.04 -4.50
C ALA A 88 2.98 -17.33 -5.24
N LEU A 89 2.61 -18.41 -4.57
CA LEU A 89 2.39 -19.71 -5.17
C LEU A 89 0.86 -19.84 -5.22
N PRO A 90 0.18 -19.32 -6.27
CA PRO A 90 -1.25 -19.52 -6.36
C PRO A 90 -1.49 -21.03 -6.42
N THR A 91 -2.23 -21.58 -5.48
CA THR A 91 -2.69 -22.96 -5.56
C THR A 91 -4.06 -22.97 -6.21
N TYR A 92 -4.33 -23.96 -7.07
CA TYR A 92 -5.66 -24.19 -7.63
C TYR A 92 -6.13 -25.59 -7.28
N GLU A 93 -7.44 -25.76 -7.16
CA GLU A 93 -8.04 -27.08 -6.97
C GLU A 93 -8.23 -27.73 -8.34
N VAL A 94 -7.63 -28.91 -8.53
CA VAL A 94 -7.87 -29.80 -9.66
C VAL A 94 -8.84 -30.86 -9.21
N ASN A 95 -10.00 -30.87 -9.85
CA ASN A 95 -11.02 -31.88 -9.64
C ASN A 95 -10.92 -32.91 -10.77
N ASP A 96 -10.43 -34.10 -10.44
CA ASP A 96 -10.38 -35.19 -11.41
C ASP A 96 -11.77 -35.80 -11.56
N ILE A 97 -12.43 -35.45 -12.67
CA ILE A 97 -13.78 -35.88 -13.02
C ILE A 97 -13.90 -37.41 -13.06
N LYS A 98 -12.82 -38.15 -13.32
CA LYS A 98 -12.84 -39.63 -13.41
C LYS A 98 -12.70 -40.31 -12.06
N SER A 99 -11.93 -39.74 -11.13
CA SER A 99 -11.67 -40.35 -9.81
C SER A 99 -12.43 -39.69 -8.66
N GLY A 100 -13.06 -38.53 -8.90
CA GLY A 100 -13.74 -37.73 -7.88
C GLY A 100 -12.79 -37.11 -6.85
N LYS A 101 -11.47 -37.22 -7.04
CA LYS A 101 -10.48 -36.62 -6.16
C LYS A 101 -10.31 -35.15 -6.48
N VAL A 102 -10.42 -34.34 -5.43
CA VAL A 102 -9.96 -32.95 -5.41
C VAL A 102 -8.52 -32.95 -4.92
N SER A 103 -7.61 -32.37 -5.70
CA SER A 103 -6.21 -32.17 -5.31
C SER A 103 -5.84 -30.70 -5.45
N THR A 104 -5.00 -30.20 -4.55
CA THR A 104 -4.51 -28.83 -4.62
C THR A 104 -3.18 -28.82 -5.36
N GLU A 105 -3.16 -28.27 -6.57
CA GLU A 105 -1.94 -28.15 -7.37
C GLU A 105 -1.34 -26.75 -7.25
N ALA A 106 0.00 -26.68 -7.21
CA ALA A 106 0.71 -25.41 -7.27
C ALA A 106 0.70 -24.89 -8.71
N ASN A 107 0.22 -23.66 -8.93
CA ASN A 107 0.30 -23.01 -10.22
C ASN A 107 1.78 -22.78 -10.58
N PRO A 108 2.27 -23.29 -11.74
CA PRO A 108 3.66 -23.13 -12.15
C PRO A 108 4.03 -21.66 -12.43
N HIS A 109 3.04 -20.79 -12.64
CA HIS A 109 3.25 -19.36 -12.89
C HIS A 109 3.28 -18.60 -11.57
N LYS A 110 4.50 -18.45 -11.04
CA LYS A 110 4.78 -17.54 -9.91
C LYS A 110 4.24 -16.16 -10.24
N ARG A 111 3.22 -15.71 -9.50
CA ARG A 111 2.76 -14.32 -9.57
C ARG A 111 3.51 -13.50 -8.52
N ILE A 112 3.91 -12.29 -8.89
CA ILE A 112 4.48 -11.33 -7.97
C ILE A 112 3.38 -10.32 -7.64
N PHE A 113 3.08 -10.17 -6.36
CA PHE A 113 2.17 -9.17 -5.86
C PHE A 113 2.95 -8.01 -5.28
N THR A 114 2.57 -6.80 -5.68
CA THR A 114 3.18 -5.57 -5.19
C THR A 114 2.14 -4.77 -4.44
N PHE A 115 2.47 -4.43 -3.19
CA PHE A 115 1.62 -3.65 -2.31
C PHE A 115 2.31 -2.35 -1.94
N HIS A 116 1.55 -1.26 -1.91
CA HIS A 116 1.99 0.00 -1.36
C HIS A 116 1.21 0.24 -0.06
N THR A 117 1.93 0.36 1.06
CA THR A 117 1.36 0.79 2.33
C THR A 117 1.90 2.16 2.68
N TYR A 118 1.00 3.14 2.75
CA TYR A 118 1.29 4.50 3.21
C TYR A 118 0.98 4.62 4.69
N VAL A 119 1.96 5.09 5.47
CA VAL A 119 1.80 5.38 6.91
C VAL A 119 2.10 6.85 7.14
N ILE A 120 1.11 7.57 7.64
CA ILE A 120 1.21 9.02 7.92
C ILE A 120 1.04 9.22 9.42
N ASN A 121 2.08 9.77 10.05
CA ASN A 121 2.10 10.02 11.49
C ASN A 121 2.50 11.47 11.77
N PHE A 122 1.51 12.30 12.08
CA PHE A 122 1.69 13.70 12.43
C PHE A 122 1.28 13.95 13.90
N PRO A 123 1.89 14.93 14.60
CA PRO A 123 1.59 15.20 15.99
C PRO A 123 0.14 15.65 16.16
N ASN A 124 -0.49 15.22 17.25
CA ASN A 124 -1.89 15.52 17.58
C ASN A 124 -2.92 15.04 16.53
N GLN A 125 -2.52 14.12 15.65
CA GLN A 125 -3.42 13.48 14.69
C GLN A 125 -3.44 11.98 14.91
N GLN A 126 -4.53 11.34 14.48
CA GLN A 126 -4.61 9.88 14.49
C GLN A 126 -3.65 9.32 13.43
N LEU A 127 -2.98 8.20 13.74
CA LEU A 127 -2.19 7.45 12.77
C LEU A 127 -3.06 7.06 11.59
N LEU A 128 -2.60 7.32 10.37
CA LEU A 128 -3.31 6.93 9.16
C LEU A 128 -2.50 5.88 8.44
N VAL A 129 -3.14 4.76 8.10
CA VAL A 129 -2.55 3.70 7.27
C VAL A 129 -3.45 3.46 6.07
N TYR A 130 -2.88 3.39 4.88
CA TYR A 130 -3.61 3.07 3.66
C TYR A 130 -2.80 2.07 2.85
N GLN A 131 -3.40 0.90 2.57
CA GLN A 131 -2.76 -0.15 1.80
C GLN A 131 -3.55 -0.40 0.52
N THR A 132 -2.82 -0.45 -0.59
CA THR A 132 -3.35 -0.76 -1.92
C THR A 132 -2.45 -1.77 -2.61
N GLN A 133 -3.04 -2.61 -3.45
CA GLN A 133 -2.33 -3.56 -4.29
C GLN A 133 -2.29 -3.05 -5.73
N ILE A 134 -1.12 -3.13 -6.38
CA ILE A 134 -1.00 -2.80 -7.80
C ILE A 134 -1.98 -3.68 -8.60
N ASN A 135 -2.77 -3.05 -9.47
CA ASN A 135 -3.80 -3.66 -10.35
C ASN A 135 -5.09 -4.17 -9.68
N GLU A 136 -5.09 -4.46 -8.38
CA GLU A 136 -6.29 -4.91 -7.64
C GLU A 136 -6.96 -3.86 -6.73
N GLY A 137 -6.25 -2.78 -6.45
CA GLY A 137 -6.77 -1.66 -5.68
C GLY A 137 -6.70 -1.83 -4.18
N MET A 138 -7.45 -0.95 -3.50
CA MET A 138 -7.43 -0.80 -2.06
C MET A 138 -7.62 -2.14 -1.36
N VAL A 139 -6.72 -2.43 -0.42
CA VAL A 139 -6.84 -3.58 0.49
C VAL A 139 -7.53 -3.13 1.76
N TYR A 140 -7.05 -2.04 2.36
CA TYR A 140 -7.68 -1.42 3.53
C TYR A 140 -7.17 0.00 3.76
N TYR A 141 -7.84 0.73 4.64
CA TYR A 141 -7.25 1.87 5.34
C TYR A 141 -7.65 1.88 6.83
N SER A 142 -6.88 2.58 7.66
CA SER A 142 -7.16 2.77 9.07
C SER A 142 -6.96 4.21 9.49
N ILE A 143 -7.75 4.62 10.48
CA ILE A 143 -7.64 5.91 11.17
C ILE A 143 -7.59 5.60 12.67
N GLY A 144 -6.42 5.78 13.26
CA GLY A 144 -6.14 5.34 14.63
C GLY A 144 -6.33 3.83 14.75
N LYS A 145 -7.26 3.39 15.60
CA LYS A 145 -7.55 1.96 15.82
C LYS A 145 -8.65 1.40 14.92
N LYS A 146 -9.35 2.26 14.16
CA LYS A 146 -10.47 1.83 13.33
C LYS A 146 -9.98 1.51 11.92
N ARG A 147 -10.29 0.29 11.46
CA ARG A 147 -9.91 -0.23 10.14
C ARG A 147 -11.14 -0.41 9.26
N TYR A 148 -10.95 -0.15 7.98
CA TYR A 148 -11.98 -0.16 6.96
C TYR A 148 -11.46 -0.98 5.77
N ASN A 149 -12.21 -2.01 5.39
CA ASN A 149 -11.83 -2.92 4.31
C ASN A 149 -12.98 -2.94 3.29
N PRO A 150 -12.72 -2.75 1.99
CA PRO A 150 -13.72 -2.93 0.97
C PRO A 150 -14.08 -4.42 0.85
N LEU A 151 -15.36 -4.70 0.63
CA LEU A 151 -15.82 -6.02 0.18
C LEU A 151 -15.56 -6.10 -1.33
N LYS A 152 -15.01 -7.22 -1.80
CA LYS A 152 -14.72 -7.47 -3.22
C LYS A 152 -15.45 -8.75 -3.65
N GLU A 153 -16.04 -8.74 -4.83
CA GLU A 153 -16.67 -9.93 -5.43
C GLU A 153 -15.60 -10.99 -5.75
N ASP A 154 -14.46 -10.55 -6.26
CA ASP A 154 -13.31 -11.42 -6.51
C ASP A 154 -12.27 -11.28 -5.38
N ILE A 155 -11.92 -12.40 -4.76
CA ILE A 155 -10.88 -12.48 -3.73
C ILE A 155 -9.74 -13.34 -4.27
N LEU A 156 -8.52 -12.80 -4.27
CA LEU A 156 -7.34 -13.56 -4.64
C LEU A 156 -7.02 -14.59 -3.55
N LEU A 157 -7.07 -15.87 -3.91
CA LEU A 157 -6.68 -16.97 -3.03
C LEU A 157 -5.15 -17.14 -2.98
N GLY A 158 -4.63 -17.57 -1.83
CA GLY A 158 -3.20 -17.86 -1.63
C GLY A 158 -2.28 -16.63 -1.58
N VAL A 159 -2.84 -15.44 -1.39
CA VAL A 159 -2.07 -14.19 -1.27
C VAL A 159 -1.78 -13.88 0.20
N ASN A 160 -0.49 -13.80 0.54
CA ASN A 160 -0.06 -13.30 1.83
C ASN A 160 -0.03 -11.77 1.78
N TYR A 161 -1.07 -11.10 2.28
CA TYR A 161 -1.11 -9.64 2.36
C TYR A 161 -0.10 -9.13 3.40
N PRO A 162 0.59 -8.00 3.16
CA PRO A 162 1.48 -7.43 4.18
C PRO A 162 0.69 -7.03 5.42
N ASP A 163 1.11 -7.55 6.58
CA ASP A 163 0.46 -7.30 7.86
C ASP A 163 0.80 -5.88 8.38
N GLU A 164 -0.20 -5.20 8.97
CA GLU A 164 -0.05 -3.83 9.42
C GLU A 164 1.03 -3.68 10.51
N LYS A 165 1.08 -4.61 11.47
CA LYS A 165 2.04 -4.57 12.58
C LYS A 165 3.46 -4.72 12.06
N GLY A 166 3.72 -5.69 11.18
CA GLY A 166 5.03 -5.86 10.56
C GLY A 166 5.45 -4.64 9.74
N ILE A 167 4.51 -3.96 9.07
CA ILE A 167 4.80 -2.70 8.37
C ILE A 167 5.18 -1.59 9.36
N LEU A 168 4.48 -1.45 10.49
CA LEU A 168 4.80 -0.47 11.53
C LEU A 168 6.15 -0.76 12.19
N ASP A 169 6.44 -2.02 12.50
CA ASP A 169 7.73 -2.46 13.05
C ASP A 169 8.87 -2.14 12.09
N LEU A 170 8.67 -2.33 10.78
CA LEU A 170 9.67 -1.99 9.75
C LEU A 170 10.05 -0.51 9.80
N ILE A 171 9.10 0.39 10.06
CA ILE A 171 9.32 1.85 10.13
C ILE A 171 9.58 2.36 11.55
N LYS A 172 9.66 1.45 12.53
CA LYS A 172 9.93 1.73 13.95
C LYS A 172 8.90 2.69 14.57
N LEU A 173 7.62 2.45 14.30
CA LEU A 173 6.48 3.15 14.92
C LEU A 173 5.70 2.25 15.86
#